data_AF-A0A128EXJ5-F1
#
_entry.id   AF-A0A128EXJ5-F1
#
_cell.length_a   1.000
_cell.length_b   1.000
_cell.length_c   1.000
_cell.angle_alpha   90.00
_cell.angle_beta   90.00
_cell.angle_gamma   90.00
#
_symmetry.space_group_name_H-M   'P 1'
#
loop_
_entity.id
_entity.type
_entity.pdbx_description
1 polymer ?
#
loop_
_entity_poly.entity_id
_entity_poly.type
_entity_poly.pdbx_seq_one_letter_code
_entity_poly.pdbx_strand_id
1 'polypeptide(L)'
;MSAELFTNWQGSSQNTHWLTPIKAKLRYKIIESYGEYDYLVKLPVSPQAQQQAPYLGKSWTARLVLIPSPKGEIKGFITSCLCPRRYALKELVEVYWQRWEIGQGYGELKQYQLANKPILRSLKSESIYQELWGILTSYNIVRLEMAAMAKEHNVEPFRISFLNALYLIQDEFIWASGRSPGAVPKAPEMLRENGKRLILPNKKKRKAYPRAVLKRPAKYPTRTREKKATRS
;
A
#
# COMPACT_ATOMS: atom_id res chain seq x y z
N MET A 1 -2.10 11.50 -19.35
CA MET A 1 -2.53 11.27 -17.95
C MET A 1 -1.44 11.41 -16.89
N SER A 2 -0.29 10.71 -16.89
CA SER A 2 0.62 10.80 -15.72
C SER A 2 1.28 12.17 -15.51
N ALA A 3 1.68 12.87 -16.58
CA ALA A 3 2.35 14.17 -16.47
C ALA A 3 1.45 15.25 -15.84
N GLU A 4 0.19 15.32 -16.29
CA GLU A 4 -0.81 16.23 -15.73
C GLU A 4 -1.03 16.00 -14.24
N LEU A 5 -1.31 14.73 -13.87
CA LEU A 5 -1.52 14.34 -12.48
C LEU A 5 -0.36 14.77 -11.58
N PHE A 6 0.87 14.45 -11.98
CA PHE A 6 2.06 14.77 -11.19
C PHE A 6 2.34 16.28 -11.10
N THR A 7 2.03 17.03 -12.17
CA THR A 7 2.20 18.48 -12.19
C THR A 7 1.19 19.15 -11.26
N ASN A 8 -0.09 18.76 -11.35
CA ASN A 8 -1.15 19.29 -10.49
C ASN A 8 -0.95 18.90 -9.03
N TRP A 9 -0.49 17.66 -8.77
CA TRP A 9 -0.24 17.17 -7.40
C TRP A 9 0.91 17.90 -6.71
N GLN A 10 1.99 18.21 -7.43
CA GLN A 10 3.14 18.93 -6.86
C GLN A 10 2.79 20.36 -6.43
N GLY A 11 1.73 20.95 -6.99
CA GLY A 11 1.28 22.31 -6.69
C GLY A 11 0.01 22.38 -5.83
N SER A 12 -0.55 21.25 -5.38
CA SER A 12 -1.85 21.25 -4.70
C SER A 12 -1.81 21.80 -3.27
N SER A 13 -0.67 21.70 -2.58
CA SER A 13 -0.46 22.23 -1.23
C SER A 13 1.03 22.33 -0.88
N GLN A 14 1.34 22.98 0.24
CA GLN A 14 2.71 23.07 0.76
C GLN A 14 3.26 21.68 1.11
N ASN A 15 4.56 21.44 0.79
CA ASN A 15 5.26 20.18 1.04
C ASN A 15 4.56 18.93 0.50
N THR A 16 3.75 19.07 -0.56
CA THR A 16 3.07 17.94 -1.20
C THR A 16 3.93 17.39 -2.32
N HIS A 17 4.44 16.18 -2.11
CA HIS A 17 5.36 15.53 -3.05
C HIS A 17 4.82 14.18 -3.48
N TRP A 18 5.19 13.79 -4.69
CA TRP A 18 4.92 12.46 -5.22
C TRP A 18 6.23 11.74 -5.49
N LEU A 19 6.13 10.43 -5.51
CA LEU A 19 7.23 9.53 -5.78
C LEU A 19 6.63 8.32 -6.50
N THR A 20 7.27 7.77 -7.52
CA THR A 20 6.70 6.62 -8.26
C THR A 20 7.79 5.75 -8.87
N PRO A 21 7.67 4.41 -8.79
CA PRO A 21 8.65 3.51 -9.39
C PRO A 21 8.81 3.76 -10.88
N ILE A 22 10.04 3.65 -11.37
CA ILE A 22 10.29 3.70 -12.81
C ILE A 22 9.81 2.41 -13.47
N LYS A 23 9.20 2.56 -14.65
CA LYS A 23 8.82 1.42 -15.50
C LYS A 23 9.99 1.05 -16.41
N ALA A 24 10.05 -0.21 -16.84
CA ALA A 24 11.14 -0.72 -17.68
C ALA A 24 11.39 0.08 -18.98
N LYS A 25 10.36 0.71 -19.54
CA LYS A 25 10.43 1.49 -20.79
C LYS A 25 10.27 3.01 -20.56
N LEU A 26 10.65 3.51 -19.38
CA LEU A 26 10.60 4.95 -19.09
C LEU A 26 11.58 5.70 -20.00
N ARG A 27 11.07 6.63 -20.82
CA ARG A 27 11.89 7.50 -21.65
C ARG A 27 12.18 8.80 -20.91
N TYR A 28 13.45 9.15 -20.79
CA TYR A 28 13.90 10.38 -20.16
C TYR A 28 15.22 10.85 -20.76
N LYS A 29 15.55 12.12 -20.58
CA LYS A 29 16.86 12.71 -20.86
C LYS A 29 17.44 13.24 -19.56
N ILE A 30 18.69 12.93 -19.27
CA ILE A 30 19.38 13.49 -18.09
C ILE A 30 19.70 14.95 -18.40
N ILE A 31 19.30 15.84 -17.49
CA ILE A 31 19.65 17.27 -17.53
C ILE A 31 20.91 17.49 -16.68
N GLU A 32 20.92 16.93 -15.47
CA GLU A 32 21.97 17.13 -14.49
C GLU A 32 22.17 15.83 -13.70
N SER A 33 23.41 15.57 -13.25
CA SER A 33 23.73 14.46 -12.36
C SER A 33 24.14 15.01 -11.01
N TYR A 34 23.45 14.57 -9.95
CA TYR A 34 23.79 14.87 -8.56
C TYR A 34 24.70 13.81 -7.95
N GLY A 35 24.78 12.62 -8.56
CA GLY A 35 25.67 11.53 -8.19
C GLY A 35 25.43 10.28 -9.03
N GLU A 36 26.08 9.18 -8.66
CA GLU A 36 26.00 7.88 -9.37
C GLU A 36 24.58 7.30 -9.45
N TYR A 37 23.71 7.64 -8.51
CA TYR A 37 22.34 7.11 -8.42
C TYR A 37 21.27 8.20 -8.41
N ASP A 38 21.63 9.43 -8.77
CA ASP A 38 20.79 10.60 -8.54
C ASP A 38 20.92 11.62 -9.67
N TYR A 39 19.81 11.90 -10.34
CA TYR A 39 19.78 12.68 -11.58
C TYR A 39 18.55 13.59 -11.63
N LEU A 40 18.72 14.77 -12.20
CA LEU A 40 17.60 15.55 -12.71
C LEU A 40 17.30 15.12 -14.14
N VAL A 41 16.07 14.74 -14.43
CA VAL A 41 15.66 14.22 -15.73
C VAL A 41 14.49 14.99 -16.34
N LYS A 42 14.50 15.07 -17.67
CA LYS A 42 13.43 15.60 -18.51
C LYS A 42 12.64 14.44 -19.12
N LEU A 43 11.34 14.41 -18.87
CA LEU A 43 10.43 13.42 -19.43
C LEU A 43 9.55 14.05 -20.51
N PRO A 44 9.30 13.37 -21.63
CA PRO A 44 8.34 13.85 -22.62
C PRO A 44 6.91 13.75 -22.07
N VAL A 45 6.05 14.69 -22.46
CA VAL A 45 4.60 14.58 -22.28
C VAL A 45 4.04 13.76 -23.44
N SER A 46 3.18 12.78 -23.16
CA SER A 46 2.59 11.97 -24.23
C SER A 46 1.59 12.79 -25.05
N PRO A 47 1.44 12.55 -26.36
CA PRO A 47 0.48 13.28 -27.20
C PRO A 47 -0.96 13.24 -26.64
N GLN A 48 -1.37 12.09 -26.11
CA GLN A 48 -2.67 11.94 -25.46
C GLN A 48 -2.82 12.84 -24.23
N ALA A 49 -1.78 12.98 -23.41
CA ALA A 49 -1.81 13.87 -22.24
C ALA A 49 -1.88 15.34 -22.67
N GLN A 50 -1.20 15.69 -23.76
CA GLN A 50 -1.21 17.05 -24.29
C GLN A 50 -2.56 17.41 -24.94
N GLN A 51 -3.26 16.45 -25.55
CA GLN A 51 -4.63 16.65 -26.02
C GLN A 51 -5.61 16.88 -24.87
N GLN A 52 -5.47 16.11 -23.78
CA GLN A 52 -6.32 16.25 -22.59
C GLN A 52 -6.03 17.53 -21.81
N ALA A 53 -4.77 17.96 -21.77
CA ALA A 53 -4.30 19.14 -21.04
C ALA A 53 -3.38 19.98 -21.93
N PRO A 54 -3.94 20.85 -22.79
CA PRO A 54 -3.17 21.65 -23.76
C PRO A 54 -2.18 22.64 -23.14
N TYR A 55 -2.41 23.01 -21.87
CA TYR A 55 -1.52 23.89 -21.09
C TYR A 55 -0.20 23.19 -20.69
N LEU A 56 -0.11 21.86 -20.83
CA LEU A 56 1.14 21.15 -20.60
C LEU A 56 2.12 21.39 -21.75
N GLY A 57 3.35 21.75 -21.39
CA GLY A 57 4.45 21.82 -22.34
C GLY A 57 4.80 20.44 -22.95
N LYS A 58 5.74 20.43 -23.90
CA LYS A 58 6.20 19.18 -24.56
C LYS A 58 6.92 18.21 -23.61
N SER A 59 7.34 18.69 -22.45
CA SER A 59 8.17 17.96 -21.49
C SER A 59 8.04 18.53 -20.10
N TRP A 60 8.34 17.72 -19.09
CA TRP A 60 8.33 18.07 -17.68
C TRP A 60 9.56 17.49 -16.98
N THR A 61 9.90 18.00 -15.80
CA THR A 61 11.11 17.61 -15.06
C THR A 61 10.77 16.82 -13.81
N ALA A 62 11.63 15.85 -13.48
CA ALA A 62 11.56 15.10 -12.23
C ALA A 62 12.97 14.73 -11.79
N ARG A 63 13.16 14.42 -10.51
CA ARG A 63 14.39 13.79 -10.03
C ARG A 63 14.25 12.28 -10.16
N LEU A 64 15.24 11.64 -10.75
CA LEU A 64 15.38 10.21 -10.90
C LEU A 64 16.38 9.69 -9.87
N VAL A 65 15.92 8.75 -9.04
CA VAL A 65 16.75 8.05 -8.07
C VAL A 65 16.83 6.59 -8.46
N LEU A 66 18.04 6.09 -8.66
CA LEU A 66 18.34 4.68 -8.87
C LEU A 66 18.65 4.00 -7.54
N ILE A 67 18.30 2.73 -7.41
CA ILE A 67 18.60 1.96 -6.19
C ILE A 67 19.95 1.24 -6.42
N PRO A 68 20.99 1.47 -5.60
CA PRO A 68 22.32 0.90 -5.82
C PRO A 68 22.37 -0.63 -5.87
N SER A 69 21.47 -1.29 -5.15
CA SER A 69 21.31 -2.75 -5.15
C SER A 69 19.83 -3.10 -5.25
N PRO A 70 19.26 -3.06 -6.47
CA PRO A 70 17.83 -3.28 -6.64
C PRO A 70 17.47 -4.71 -6.24
N LYS A 71 16.49 -4.85 -5.34
CA LYS A 71 15.92 -6.15 -4.96
C LYS A 71 14.64 -6.38 -5.76
N GLY A 72 14.64 -7.42 -6.59
CA GLY A 72 13.51 -7.73 -7.46
C GLY A 72 13.44 -6.81 -8.68
N GLU A 73 12.24 -6.41 -9.07
CA GLU A 73 11.99 -5.68 -10.33
C GLU A 73 12.17 -4.16 -10.23
N ILE A 74 12.28 -3.64 -9.01
CA ILE A 74 12.34 -2.20 -8.75
C ILE A 74 13.77 -1.70 -8.91
N LYS A 75 14.03 -1.00 -10.01
CA LYS A 75 15.34 -0.43 -10.34
C LYS A 75 15.58 0.99 -9.79
N GLY A 76 14.50 1.71 -9.50
CA GLY A 76 14.53 3.11 -9.11
C GLY A 76 13.14 3.74 -9.08
N PHE A 77 13.09 5.03 -8.81
CA PHE A 77 11.86 5.82 -8.80
C PHE A 77 12.13 7.25 -9.27
N ILE A 78 11.06 7.94 -9.68
CA ILE A 78 11.07 9.38 -9.94
C ILE A 78 10.29 10.12 -8.86
N THR A 79 10.66 11.37 -8.58
CA THR A 79 10.03 12.21 -7.55
C THR A 79 10.01 13.69 -7.92
N SER A 80 9.06 14.43 -7.35
CA SER A 80 9.01 15.91 -7.36
C SER A 80 10.06 16.57 -6.46
N CYS A 81 10.77 15.82 -5.61
CA CYS A 81 11.76 16.35 -4.67
C CYS A 81 13.08 16.73 -5.37
N LEU A 82 13.07 17.81 -6.15
CA LEU A 82 14.16 18.16 -7.07
C LEU A 82 15.48 18.55 -6.38
N CYS A 83 15.43 19.18 -5.21
CA CYS A 83 16.62 19.72 -4.55
C CYS A 83 17.38 18.65 -3.73
N PRO A 84 18.62 18.26 -4.10
CA PRO A 84 19.39 17.25 -3.38
C PRO A 84 19.87 17.70 -2.00
N ARG A 85 20.06 19.02 -1.79
CA ARG A 85 20.44 19.58 -0.49
C ARG A 85 19.31 19.51 0.54
N ARG A 86 18.06 19.65 0.09
CA ARG A 86 16.87 19.60 0.96
C ARG A 86 16.36 18.18 1.14
N TYR A 87 16.46 17.34 0.10
CA TYR A 87 15.99 15.97 0.11
C TYR A 87 17.16 15.03 -0.20
N ALA A 88 17.79 14.50 0.83
CA ALA A 88 18.96 13.65 0.67
C ALA A 88 18.58 12.32 0.01
N LEU A 89 19.49 11.78 -0.81
CA LEU A 89 19.29 10.53 -1.54
C LEU A 89 18.90 9.37 -0.60
N LYS A 90 19.62 9.23 0.52
CA LYS A 90 19.41 8.16 1.51
C LYS A 90 18.01 8.20 2.10
N GLU A 91 17.55 9.38 2.50
CA GLU A 91 16.22 9.60 3.08
C GLU A 91 15.11 9.34 2.06
N LEU A 92 15.29 9.78 0.81
CA LEU A 92 14.33 9.49 -0.26
C LEU A 92 14.18 7.99 -0.52
N VAL A 93 15.29 7.25 -0.52
CA VAL A 93 15.26 5.79 -0.68
C VAL A 93 14.56 5.12 0.51
N GLU A 94 14.79 5.59 1.73
CA GLU A 94 14.11 5.08 2.92
C GLU A 94 12.60 5.32 2.88
N VAL A 95 12.16 6.55 2.59
CA VAL A 95 10.75 6.90 2.42
C VAL A 95 10.10 6.10 1.30
N TYR A 96 10.83 5.86 0.21
CA TYR A 96 10.34 5.01 -0.87
C TYR A 96 10.05 3.58 -0.39
N TRP A 97 10.96 2.98 0.38
CA TRP A 97 10.75 1.64 0.92
C TRP A 97 9.60 1.59 1.92
N GLN A 98 9.47 2.57 2.82
CA GLN A 98 8.33 2.68 3.72
C GLN A 98 7.00 2.76 2.96
N ARG A 99 6.94 3.59 1.90
CA ARG A 99 5.75 3.66 1.04
C ARG A 99 5.47 2.36 0.30
N TRP A 100 6.51 1.66 -0.17
CA TRP A 100 6.33 0.36 -0.80
C TRP A 100 5.74 -0.65 0.19
N GLU A 101 6.18 -0.64 1.45
CA GLU A 101 5.60 -1.48 2.51
C GLU A 101 4.12 -1.15 2.78
N ILE A 102 3.74 0.13 2.83
CA ILE A 102 2.32 0.54 2.89
C ILE A 102 1.54 -0.02 1.70
N GLY A 103 2.09 0.11 0.49
CA GLY A 103 1.52 -0.42 -0.74
C GLY A 103 1.24 -1.92 -0.66
N GLN A 104 2.20 -2.68 -0.12
CA GLN A 104 2.06 -4.11 0.11
C GLN A 104 1.05 -4.42 1.21
N GLY A 105 0.94 -3.56 2.23
CA GLY A 105 -0.05 -3.65 3.29
C GLY A 105 -1.51 -3.59 2.78
N TYR A 106 -1.79 -2.91 1.67
CA TYR A 106 -3.14 -2.97 1.06
C TYR A 106 -3.52 -4.35 0.53
N GLY A 107 -2.56 -5.27 0.36
CA GLY A 107 -2.85 -6.68 0.12
C GLY A 107 -3.69 -7.30 1.24
N GLU A 108 -3.51 -6.83 2.48
CA GLU A 108 -4.22 -7.34 3.66
C GLU A 108 -5.72 -7.10 3.59
N LEU A 109 -6.15 -5.99 2.98
CA LEU A 109 -7.56 -5.70 2.73
C LEU A 109 -8.19 -6.80 1.86
N LYS A 110 -7.54 -7.14 0.74
CA LYS A 110 -8.05 -8.16 -0.19
C LYS A 110 -7.96 -9.57 0.37
N GLN A 111 -6.82 -9.89 0.99
CA GLN A 111 -6.49 -11.25 1.41
C GLN A 111 -7.15 -11.64 2.73
N TYR A 112 -7.10 -10.75 3.72
CA TYR A 112 -7.54 -11.05 5.08
C TYR A 112 -8.93 -10.47 5.34
N GLN A 113 -9.10 -9.15 5.19
CA GLN A 113 -10.38 -8.50 5.53
C GLN A 113 -11.52 -8.96 4.63
N LEU A 114 -11.27 -9.12 3.33
CA LEU A 114 -12.24 -9.67 2.38
C LEU A 114 -12.12 -11.19 2.18
N ALA A 115 -11.22 -11.87 2.91
CA ALA A 115 -10.99 -13.31 2.80
C ALA A 115 -10.85 -13.83 1.34
N ASN A 116 -10.17 -13.07 0.47
CA ASN A 116 -10.05 -13.30 -0.98
C ASN A 116 -11.39 -13.36 -1.75
N LYS A 117 -12.46 -12.76 -1.22
CA LYS A 117 -13.78 -12.64 -1.85
C LYS A 117 -14.09 -11.16 -2.13
N PRO A 118 -13.50 -10.55 -3.18
CA PRO A 118 -13.70 -9.14 -3.51
C PRO A 118 -15.06 -8.83 -4.16
N ILE A 119 -16.03 -9.74 -4.06
CA ILE A 119 -17.34 -9.59 -4.68
C ILE A 119 -18.22 -8.78 -3.74
N LEU A 120 -18.66 -7.60 -4.21
CA LEU A 120 -19.64 -6.77 -3.53
C LEU A 120 -21.04 -7.35 -3.71
N ARG A 121 -21.92 -7.13 -2.74
CA ARG A 121 -23.26 -7.75 -2.72
C ARG A 121 -24.29 -6.95 -3.49
N SER A 122 -24.23 -5.63 -3.41
CA SER A 122 -25.22 -4.77 -4.03
C SER A 122 -25.04 -4.65 -5.54
N LEU A 123 -26.18 -4.51 -6.22
CA LEU A 123 -26.29 -4.26 -7.66
C LEU A 123 -26.63 -2.79 -7.97
N LYS A 124 -26.81 -1.95 -6.94
CA LYS A 124 -27.13 -0.52 -7.09
C LYS A 124 -25.87 0.31 -6.88
N SER A 125 -25.63 1.27 -7.78
CA SER A 125 -24.44 2.14 -7.76
C SER A 125 -24.19 2.80 -6.40
N GLU A 126 -25.22 3.42 -5.82
CA GLU A 126 -25.11 4.11 -4.52
C GLU A 126 -24.73 3.17 -3.37
N SER A 127 -25.40 2.03 -3.27
CA SER A 127 -25.10 1.01 -2.26
C SER A 127 -23.73 0.37 -2.46
N ILE A 128 -23.24 0.26 -3.70
CA ILE A 128 -21.86 -0.18 -3.99
C ILE A 128 -20.85 0.80 -3.38
N TYR A 129 -21.07 2.11 -3.52
CA TYR A 129 -20.23 3.11 -2.85
C TYR A 129 -20.28 2.94 -1.32
N GLN A 130 -21.47 2.73 -0.76
CA GLN A 130 -21.62 2.49 0.68
C GLN A 130 -20.83 1.27 1.16
N GLU A 131 -20.90 0.14 0.43
CA GLU A 131 -20.13 -1.06 0.75
C GLU A 131 -18.61 -0.80 0.69
N LEU A 132 -18.15 -0.11 -0.36
CA LEU A 132 -16.74 0.27 -0.51
C LEU A 132 -16.27 1.17 0.64
N TRP A 133 -17.06 2.17 1.01
CA TRP A 133 -16.77 3.03 2.14
C TRP A 133 -16.73 2.27 3.45
N GLY A 134 -17.63 1.30 3.67
CA GLY A 134 -17.62 0.43 4.85
C GLY A 134 -16.34 -0.41 4.94
N ILE A 135 -15.89 -0.99 3.82
CA ILE A 135 -14.64 -1.77 3.74
C ILE A 135 -13.43 -0.89 4.04
N LEU A 136 -13.33 0.29 3.41
CA LEU A 136 -12.22 1.22 3.62
C LEU A 136 -12.20 1.78 5.04
N THR A 137 -13.37 2.10 5.60
CA THR A 137 -13.49 2.62 6.97
C THR A 137 -13.08 1.57 7.98
N SER A 138 -13.58 0.34 7.89
CA SER A 138 -13.19 -0.74 8.80
C SER A 138 -11.70 -1.10 8.68
N TYR A 139 -11.11 -1.05 7.48
CA TYR A 139 -9.67 -1.19 7.29
C TYR A 139 -8.90 -0.11 8.07
N ASN A 140 -9.31 1.15 7.93
CA ASN A 140 -8.66 2.28 8.58
C ASN A 140 -8.81 2.23 10.11
N ILE A 141 -9.95 1.79 10.63
CA ILE A 141 -10.16 1.57 12.08
C ILE A 141 -9.14 0.55 12.60
N VAL A 142 -8.99 -0.57 11.92
CA VAL A 142 -8.01 -1.60 12.31
C VAL A 142 -6.59 -1.04 12.28
N ARG A 143 -6.23 -0.28 11.24
CA ARG A 143 -4.92 0.38 11.13
C ARG A 143 -4.67 1.41 12.22
N LEU A 144 -5.68 2.18 12.59
CA LEU A 144 -5.61 3.17 13.66
C LEU A 144 -5.32 2.49 15.00
N GLU A 145 -6.06 1.42 15.31
CA GLU A 145 -5.84 0.66 16.53
C GLU A 145 -4.48 -0.04 16.54
N MET A 146 -4.02 -0.59 15.41
CA MET A 146 -2.67 -1.13 15.28
C MET A 146 -1.60 -0.07 15.55
N ALA A 147 -1.79 1.17 15.06
CA ALA A 147 -0.86 2.27 15.32
C ALA A 147 -0.86 2.67 16.80
N ALA A 148 -2.03 2.68 17.45
CA ALA A 148 -2.13 2.94 18.89
C ALA A 148 -1.44 1.85 19.72
N MET A 149 -1.69 0.56 19.41
CA MET A 149 -0.99 -0.58 20.01
C MET A 149 0.52 -0.49 19.83
N ALA A 150 0.97 -0.16 18.61
CA ALA A 150 2.38 -0.07 18.31
C ALA A 150 3.06 1.05 19.11
N LYS A 151 2.37 2.19 19.30
CA LYS A 151 2.83 3.28 20.16
C LYS A 151 2.94 2.84 21.63
N GLU A 152 1.94 2.13 22.15
CA GLU A 152 1.92 1.62 23.53
C GLU A 152 3.10 0.67 23.82
N HIS A 153 3.41 -0.20 22.87
CA HIS A 153 4.48 -1.21 23.02
C HIS A 153 5.84 -0.78 22.44
N ASN A 154 5.98 0.48 22.02
CA ASN A 154 7.18 1.05 21.40
C ASN A 154 7.75 0.19 20.24
N VAL A 155 6.88 -0.22 19.31
CA VAL A 155 7.23 -0.97 18.09
C VAL A 155 6.71 -0.25 16.84
N GLU A 156 7.22 -0.62 15.66
CA GLU A 156 6.67 -0.10 14.41
C GLU A 156 5.25 -0.63 14.15
N PRO A 157 4.31 0.17 13.59
CA PRO A 157 2.94 -0.28 13.32
C PRO A 157 2.82 -1.55 12.48
N PHE A 158 3.74 -1.77 11.53
CA PHE A 158 3.78 -2.97 10.69
C PHE A 158 4.21 -4.25 11.43
N ARG A 159 4.65 -4.12 12.69
CA ARG A 159 4.99 -5.25 13.56
C ARG A 159 3.74 -5.86 14.20
N ILE A 160 2.60 -5.16 14.20
CA ILE A 160 1.35 -5.68 14.72
C ILE A 160 0.68 -6.55 13.65
N SER A 161 0.21 -7.74 14.04
CA SER A 161 -0.52 -8.65 13.14
C SER A 161 -1.87 -8.07 12.74
N PHE A 162 -2.05 -7.70 11.47
CA PHE A 162 -3.32 -7.18 10.96
C PHE A 162 -4.48 -8.16 11.15
N LEU A 163 -4.27 -9.44 10.84
CA LEU A 163 -5.31 -10.47 10.94
C LEU A 163 -5.80 -10.64 12.39
N ASN A 164 -4.88 -10.70 13.35
CA ASN A 164 -5.25 -10.86 14.74
C ASN A 164 -5.88 -9.58 15.30
N ALA A 165 -5.38 -8.40 14.92
CA ALA A 165 -6.00 -7.13 15.30
C ALA A 165 -7.43 -7.02 14.74
N LEU A 166 -7.65 -7.43 13.49
CA LEU A 166 -8.97 -7.48 12.86
C LEU A 166 -9.93 -8.37 13.65
N TYR A 167 -9.52 -9.59 14.04
CA TYR A 167 -10.38 -10.47 14.82
C TYR A 167 -10.71 -9.92 16.21
N LEU A 168 -9.72 -9.36 16.92
CA LEU A 168 -10.00 -8.78 18.24
C LEU A 168 -10.96 -7.60 18.16
N ILE A 169 -10.80 -6.73 17.15
CA ILE A 169 -11.73 -5.61 16.95
C ILE A 169 -13.13 -6.12 16.59
N GLN A 170 -13.25 -7.15 15.75
CA GLN A 170 -14.55 -7.78 15.45
C GLN A 170 -15.20 -8.36 16.70
N ASP A 171 -14.43 -9.07 17.54
CA ASP A 171 -14.92 -9.60 18.82
C ASP A 171 -15.41 -8.47 19.72
N GLU A 172 -14.68 -7.35 19.81
CA GLU A 172 -15.12 -6.19 20.58
C GLU A 172 -16.43 -5.60 20.08
N PHE A 173 -16.66 -5.53 18.77
CA PHE A 173 -17.94 -5.09 18.21
C PHE A 173 -19.10 -6.01 18.59
N ILE A 174 -18.87 -7.34 18.64
CA ILE A 174 -19.89 -8.32 19.03
C ILE A 174 -20.28 -8.11 20.51
N TRP A 175 -19.30 -7.97 21.39
CA TRP A 175 -19.52 -7.85 22.84
C TRP A 175 -19.93 -6.45 23.30
N ALA A 176 -19.66 -5.40 22.52
CA ALA A 176 -19.96 -4.02 22.89
C ALA A 176 -21.45 -3.79 23.19
N SER A 177 -22.36 -4.49 22.49
CA SER A 177 -23.80 -4.37 22.70
C SER A 177 -24.27 -4.82 24.09
N GLY A 178 -23.52 -5.71 24.74
CA GLY A 178 -23.83 -6.21 26.09
C GLY A 178 -23.22 -5.38 27.23
N ARG A 179 -22.47 -4.32 26.92
CA ARG A 179 -21.76 -3.50 27.92
C ARG A 179 -22.49 -2.18 28.19
N SER A 180 -22.29 -1.63 29.38
CA SER A 180 -22.76 -0.27 29.66
C SER A 180 -21.99 0.74 28.79
N PRO A 181 -22.62 1.85 28.34
CA PRO A 181 -21.96 2.82 27.47
C PRO A 181 -20.63 3.36 28.02
N GLY A 182 -20.52 3.53 29.35
CA GLY A 182 -19.29 3.97 30.01
C GLY A 182 -18.15 2.94 30.04
N ALA A 183 -18.44 1.66 29.77
CA ALA A 183 -17.44 0.61 29.69
C ALA A 183 -16.88 0.41 28.27
N VAL A 184 -17.55 0.95 27.24
CA VAL A 184 -17.12 0.81 25.84
C VAL A 184 -15.72 1.39 25.59
N PRO A 185 -15.34 2.57 26.12
CA PRO A 185 -13.99 3.12 25.90
C PRO A 185 -12.86 2.31 26.56
N LYS A 186 -13.15 1.59 27.66
CA LYS A 186 -12.16 0.77 28.37
C LYS A 186 -11.70 -0.45 27.56
N ALA A 187 -12.55 -0.93 26.67
CA ALA A 187 -12.26 -2.11 25.87
C ALA A 187 -11.09 -1.93 24.89
N PRO A 188 -11.06 -0.89 24.03
CA PRO A 188 -9.90 -0.64 23.18
C PRO A 188 -8.63 -0.30 23.99
N GLU A 189 -8.75 0.33 25.16
CA GLU A 189 -7.61 0.53 26.09
C GLU A 189 -7.01 -0.82 26.53
N MET A 190 -7.84 -1.71 27.04
CA MET A 190 -7.41 -3.07 27.41
C MET A 190 -6.85 -3.85 26.23
N LEU A 191 -7.41 -3.68 25.03
CA LEU A 191 -6.92 -4.31 23.81
C LEU A 191 -5.52 -3.81 23.45
N ARG A 192 -5.26 -2.51 23.65
CA ARG A 192 -3.94 -1.90 23.44
C ARG A 192 -2.92 -2.42 24.45
N GLU A 193 -3.27 -2.45 25.73
CA GLU A 193 -2.43 -3.01 26.80
C GLU A 193 -2.07 -4.48 26.53
N ASN A 194 -3.08 -5.30 26.19
CA ASN A 194 -2.90 -6.72 25.87
C ASN A 194 -2.35 -6.99 24.47
N GLY A 195 -2.07 -5.93 23.70
CA GLY A 195 -1.62 -5.98 22.31
C GLY A 195 -0.25 -6.65 22.11
N LYS A 196 0.52 -6.90 23.18
CA LYS A 196 1.84 -7.55 23.12
C LYS A 196 1.83 -8.88 22.36
N ARG A 197 0.76 -9.67 22.48
CA ARG A 197 0.58 -10.96 21.76
C ARG A 197 0.43 -10.82 20.24
N LEU A 198 0.09 -9.62 19.77
CA LEU A 198 -0.10 -9.31 18.35
C LEU A 198 1.22 -8.92 17.67
N ILE A 199 2.27 -8.66 18.45
CA ILE A 199 3.59 -8.28 17.95
C ILE A 199 4.21 -9.49 17.26
N LEU A 200 4.40 -9.37 15.95
CA LEU A 200 5.04 -10.37 15.12
C LEU A 200 6.52 -10.53 15.52
N PRO A 201 7.15 -11.69 15.29
CA PRO A 201 8.60 -11.83 15.45
C PRO A 201 9.35 -10.96 14.44
N ASN A 202 10.62 -10.64 14.74
CA ASN A 202 11.44 -9.83 13.83
C ASN A 202 11.48 -10.45 12.43
N LYS A 203 11.25 -9.62 11.41
CA LYS A 203 11.19 -10.06 10.01
C LYS A 203 12.54 -10.63 9.62
N LYS A 204 12.64 -11.96 9.55
CA LYS A 204 13.88 -12.63 9.15
C LYS A 204 14.21 -12.23 7.71
N LYS A 205 15.44 -11.75 7.46
CA LYS A 205 15.97 -11.48 6.12
C LYS A 205 16.19 -12.82 5.39
N ARG A 206 15.12 -13.46 4.92
CA ARG A 206 15.21 -14.66 4.09
C ARG A 206 15.82 -14.29 2.75
N LYS A 207 16.67 -15.17 2.20
CA LYS A 207 17.18 -15.01 0.83
C LYS A 207 15.99 -14.95 -0.13
N ALA A 208 16.07 -14.06 -1.11
CA ALA A 208 15.06 -13.98 -2.16
C ALA A 208 15.20 -15.22 -3.05
N TYR A 209 14.17 -16.07 -3.06
CA TYR A 209 14.07 -17.17 -4.00
C TYR A 209 13.28 -16.70 -5.22
N PRO A 210 13.69 -17.05 -6.45
CA PRO A 210 12.90 -16.75 -7.64
C PRO A 210 11.51 -17.39 -7.49
N ARG A 211 10.46 -16.60 -7.74
CA ARG A 211 9.08 -17.05 -7.57
C ARG A 211 8.79 -18.10 -8.66
N ALA A 212 8.76 -19.38 -8.28
CA ALA A 212 8.41 -20.47 -9.18
C ALA A 212 6.90 -20.75 -9.11
N VAL A 213 6.23 -20.77 -10.26
CA VAL A 213 4.82 -21.16 -10.33
C VAL A 213 4.75 -22.68 -10.25
N LEU A 214 4.44 -23.23 -9.08
CA LEU A 214 4.32 -24.68 -8.86
C LEU A 214 3.23 -25.32 -9.75
N LYS A 215 2.14 -24.60 -9.98
CA LYS A 215 1.03 -25.05 -10.85
C LYS A 215 0.43 -23.85 -11.57
N ARG A 216 0.33 -23.93 -12.90
CA ARG A 216 -0.37 -22.91 -13.69
C ARG A 216 -1.87 -22.96 -13.35
N PRO A 217 -2.53 -21.81 -13.15
CA PRO A 217 -3.97 -21.79 -12.91
C PRO A 217 -4.69 -22.42 -14.10
N ALA A 218 -5.62 -23.34 -13.83
CA ALA A 218 -6.44 -23.94 -14.87
C ALA A 218 -7.42 -22.89 -15.41
N LYS A 219 -7.51 -22.77 -16.74
CA LYS A 219 -8.41 -21.81 -17.41
C LYS A 219 -9.90 -22.10 -17.14
N TYR A 220 -10.21 -23.35 -16.82
CA TYR A 220 -11.56 -23.82 -16.55
C TYR A 220 -11.61 -24.59 -15.23
N PRO A 221 -12.74 -24.55 -14.49
CA PRO A 221 -12.92 -25.38 -13.31
C PRO A 221 -12.72 -26.84 -13.68
N THR A 222 -11.79 -27.51 -13.02
CA THR A 222 -11.69 -28.97 -13.13
C THR A 222 -12.88 -29.58 -12.44
N ARG A 223 -13.70 -30.33 -13.20
CA ARG A 223 -14.83 -31.10 -12.67
C ARG A 223 -14.30 -32.12 -11.66
N THR A 224 -14.41 -31.82 -10.37
CA THR A 224 -14.22 -32.81 -9.32
C THR A 224 -15.40 -33.77 -9.35
N ARG A 225 -15.12 -35.08 -9.49
CA ARG A 225 -16.13 -36.09 -9.16
C ARG A 225 -16.38 -35.97 -7.66
N GLU A 226 -17.55 -35.50 -7.27
CA GLU A 226 -18.04 -35.70 -5.90
C GLU A 226 -18.01 -37.20 -5.64
N LYS A 227 -17.12 -37.65 -4.75
CA LYS A 227 -17.26 -38.98 -4.17
C LYS A 227 -18.53 -38.88 -3.35
N LYS A 228 -19.65 -39.41 -3.87
CA LYS A 228 -20.84 -39.66 -3.06
C LYS A 228 -20.36 -40.38 -1.82
N ALA A 229 -20.52 -39.76 -0.65
CA ALA A 229 -20.23 -40.41 0.61
C ALA A 229 -20.97 -41.75 0.60
N THR A 230 -20.23 -42.84 0.68
CA THR A 230 -20.80 -44.17 0.82
C THR A 230 -21.64 -44.14 2.09
N ARG A 231 -22.95 -44.28 1.92
CA ARG A 231 -23.90 -44.44 3.02
C ARG A 231 -23.43 -45.67 3.82
N SER A 232 -23.00 -45.45 5.06
CA SER A 232 -22.76 -46.49 6.06
C SER A 232 -23.87 -46.38 7.09
#